data_AF-A0A3L6JC74-F1
#
_entry.id   AF-A0A3L6JC74-F1
#
_cell.length_a   1.000
_cell.length_b   1.000
_cell.length_c   1.000
_cell.angle_alpha   90.00
_cell.angle_beta   90.00
_cell.angle_gamma   90.00
#
_symmetry.space_group_name_H-M   'P 1'
#
loop_
_entity.id
_entity.type
_entity.pdbx_description
1 polymer ?
#
loop_
_entity_poly.entity_id
_entity_poly.type
_entity_poly.pdbx_seq_one_letter_code
_entity_poly.pdbx_strand_id
1 'polypeptide(L)'
;MMQLHAFHELKLVGLTILTVIFVLKIYLAPGDLVGIITAGAGLAAYIAALVIHLSSSSSPRVLWDAKHGAVAIIRSWTVEVASAKILSSVPIGIDLSHSGRKVLQSMYTRFLDKPGGTLVFFITRPIGDQSTRVGYLVRRRGLRLWNSLGQVDNLAKIISADSMILERSMRAAYPHLPVVNASFADIITSTAGGLETHVAV
;
A
#
# COMPACT_ATOMS: atom_id res chain seq x y z
N MET A 1 -4.63 -20.45 18.48
CA MET A 1 -4.72 -18.99 18.22
C MET A 1 -4.37 -18.14 19.46
N MET A 2 -3.52 -18.64 20.37
CA MET A 2 -3.28 -18.05 21.71
C MET A 2 -1.83 -17.54 21.90
N GLN A 3 -0.91 -17.85 20.98
CA GLN A 3 0.50 -17.47 21.09
C GLN A 3 0.82 -16.03 20.63
N LEU A 4 0.06 -15.47 19.67
CA LEU A 4 0.35 -14.15 19.11
C LEU A 4 0.12 -12.99 20.10
N HIS A 5 -0.84 -13.12 21.04
CA HIS A 5 -1.07 -12.09 22.06
C HIS A 5 0.04 -12.07 23.13
N ALA A 6 0.48 -13.22 23.63
CA ALA A 6 1.52 -13.31 24.65
C ALA A 6 2.86 -12.68 24.20
N PHE A 7 3.24 -12.86 22.94
CA PHE A 7 4.46 -12.25 22.38
C PHE A 7 4.37 -10.74 22.16
N HIS A 8 3.16 -10.20 21.97
CA HIS A 8 2.96 -8.75 21.87
C HIS A 8 3.08 -8.09 23.26
N GLU A 9 2.50 -8.73 24.28
CA GLU A 9 2.57 -8.26 25.66
C GLU A 9 4.01 -8.28 26.20
N LEU A 10 4.79 -9.33 25.93
CA LEU A 10 6.20 -9.41 26.34
C LEU A 10 7.07 -8.26 25.78
N LYS A 11 6.80 -7.83 24.55
CA LYS A 11 7.53 -6.72 23.90
C LYS A 11 7.22 -5.38 24.56
N LEU A 12 5.96 -5.16 24.92
CA LEU A 12 5.52 -3.96 25.64
C LEU A 12 6.03 -3.94 27.08
N VAL A 13 6.07 -5.10 27.75
CA VAL A 13 6.68 -5.27 29.07
C VAL A 13 8.19 -4.96 29.02
N GLY A 14 8.91 -5.46 28.03
CA GLY A 14 10.33 -5.13 27.86
C GLY A 14 10.59 -3.63 27.63
N LEU A 15 9.78 -2.98 26.79
CA LEU A 15 9.86 -1.54 26.54
C LEU A 15 9.59 -0.71 27.81
N THR A 16 8.58 -1.09 28.59
CA THR A 16 8.21 -0.39 29.82
C THR A 16 9.27 -0.54 30.91
N ILE A 17 9.87 -1.74 31.07
CA ILE A 17 10.97 -1.95 32.02
C ILE A 17 12.17 -1.06 31.66
N LEU A 18 12.59 -1.04 30.39
CA LEU A 18 13.74 -0.24 29.95
C LEU A 18 13.50 1.27 30.09
N THR A 19 12.30 1.75 29.80
CA THR A 19 11.94 3.16 30.00
C THR A 19 11.93 3.54 31.48
N VAL A 20 11.39 2.68 32.36
CA VAL A 20 11.41 2.92 33.81
C VAL A 20 12.85 2.95 34.33
N ILE A 21 13.73 2.04 33.90
CA ILE A 21 15.15 2.03 34.29
C ILE A 21 15.84 3.34 33.86
N PHE A 22 15.58 3.81 32.64
CA PHE A 22 16.16 5.05 32.14
C PHE A 22 15.70 6.28 32.94
N VAL A 23 14.40 6.40 33.21
CA VAL A 23 13.85 7.50 34.03
C VAL A 23 14.36 7.45 35.47
N LEU A 24 14.42 6.25 36.06
CA LEU A 24 14.93 6.06 37.42
C LEU A 24 16.42 6.45 37.51
N LYS A 25 17.22 6.15 36.47
CA LYS A 25 18.63 6.54 36.41
C LYS A 25 18.81 8.06 36.37
N ILE A 26 18.01 8.77 35.58
CA ILE A 26 17.99 10.24 35.55
C ILE A 26 17.61 10.81 36.93
N TYR A 27 16.64 10.19 37.60
CA TYR A 27 16.14 10.68 38.89
C TYR A 27 17.12 10.45 40.05
N LEU A 28 17.70 9.24 40.16
CA LEU A 28 18.57 8.86 41.29
C LEU A 28 20.01 9.38 41.15
N ALA A 29 20.52 9.51 39.93
CA ALA A 29 21.92 9.87 39.69
C ALA A 29 22.06 10.84 38.49
N PRO A 30 21.51 12.07 38.57
CA PRO A 30 21.53 13.02 37.46
C PRO A 30 22.94 13.46 37.04
N GLY A 31 23.94 13.35 37.92
CA GLY A 31 25.34 13.67 37.62
C GLY A 31 26.13 12.56 36.91
N ASP A 32 25.59 11.34 36.84
CA ASP A 32 26.23 10.21 36.15
C ASP A 32 25.89 10.24 34.64
N LEU A 33 26.53 11.17 33.94
CA LEU A 33 26.32 11.36 32.50
C LEU A 33 26.63 10.09 31.69
N VAL A 34 27.65 9.32 32.08
CA VAL A 34 28.02 8.07 31.39
C VAL A 34 26.93 7.02 31.57
N GLY A 35 26.39 6.87 32.78
CA GLY A 35 25.27 5.98 33.06
C GLY A 35 23.98 6.35 32.33
N ILE A 36 23.68 7.65 32.21
CA ILE A 36 22.51 8.13 31.47
C ILE A 36 22.66 7.86 29.97
N ILE A 37 23.82 8.17 29.38
CA ILE A 37 24.08 7.94 27.95
C ILE A 37 24.00 6.45 27.61
N THR A 38 24.61 5.59 28.43
CA THR A 38 24.59 4.14 28.21
C THR A 38 23.17 3.55 28.32
N ALA A 39 22.38 3.99 29.31
CA ALA A 39 20.98 3.58 29.44
C ALA A 39 20.12 4.10 28.27
N GLY A 40 20.33 5.34 27.84
CA GLY A 40 19.64 5.94 26.69
C GLY A 40 19.99 5.23 25.38
N ALA A 41 21.26 4.89 25.17
CA ALA A 41 21.70 4.10 24.02
C ALA A 41 21.09 2.70 24.01
N GLY A 42 21.01 2.03 25.17
CA GLY A 42 20.34 0.74 25.32
C GLY A 42 18.85 0.80 24.97
N LEU A 43 18.14 1.83 25.46
CA LEU A 43 16.73 2.05 25.13
C LEU A 43 16.54 2.32 23.63
N ALA A 44 17.37 3.18 23.02
CA ALA A 44 17.31 3.48 21.60
C ALA A 44 17.58 2.23 20.74
N ALA A 45 18.57 1.41 21.12
CA ALA A 45 18.87 0.15 20.45
C ALA A 45 17.70 -0.85 20.55
N TYR A 46 17.05 -0.94 21.72
CA TYR A 46 15.87 -1.79 21.89
C TYR A 46 14.69 -1.32 21.03
N ILE A 47 14.42 -0.02 20.99
CA ILE A 47 13.37 0.56 20.12
C ILE A 47 13.69 0.26 18.65
N ALA A 48 14.93 0.45 18.22
CA ALA A 48 15.35 0.14 16.86
C ALA A 48 15.16 -1.34 16.53
N ALA A 49 15.59 -2.25 17.42
CA ALA A 49 15.39 -3.69 17.26
C ALA A 49 13.90 -4.07 17.19
N LEU A 50 13.06 -3.46 18.02
CA LEU A 50 11.61 -3.65 18.02
C LEU A 50 10.99 -3.21 16.69
N VAL A 51 11.36 -2.03 16.19
CA VAL A 51 10.88 -1.51 14.91
C VAL A 51 11.31 -2.42 13.76
N ILE A 52 12.58 -2.85 13.74
CA ILE A 52 13.09 -3.77 12.72
C ILE A 52 12.31 -5.09 12.76
N HIS A 53 12.12 -5.67 13.94
CA HIS A 53 11.41 -6.94 14.08
C HIS A 53 9.93 -6.85 13.70
N LEU A 54 9.25 -5.75 14.05
CA LEU A 54 7.87 -5.50 13.62
C LEU A 54 7.76 -5.26 12.10
N SER A 55 8.80 -4.67 11.50
CA SER A 55 8.85 -4.44 10.05
C SER A 55 9.21 -5.69 9.25
N SER A 56 9.98 -6.63 9.81
CA SER A 56 10.45 -7.83 9.10
C SER A 56 9.49 -9.02 9.18
N SER A 57 8.59 -9.06 10.17
CA SER A 57 7.81 -10.27 10.47
C SER A 57 6.40 -10.32 9.87
N SER A 58 5.87 -9.24 9.30
CA SER A 58 4.51 -9.26 8.78
C SER A 58 4.50 -9.49 7.27
N SER A 59 4.14 -10.70 6.83
CA SER A 59 3.69 -10.93 5.47
C SER A 59 2.52 -9.97 5.16
N PRO A 60 2.54 -9.23 4.03
CA PRO A 60 1.46 -8.32 3.71
C PRO A 60 0.15 -9.09 3.59
N ARG A 61 -0.91 -8.57 4.21
CA ARG A 61 -2.27 -9.12 4.03
C ARG A 61 -2.89 -8.46 2.81
N VAL A 62 -3.44 -9.28 1.92
CA VAL A 62 -4.10 -8.81 0.71
C VAL A 62 -5.59 -9.12 0.83
N LEU A 63 -6.43 -8.11 0.66
CA LEU A 63 -7.88 -8.23 0.62
C LEU A 63 -8.35 -7.86 -0.78
N TRP A 64 -9.28 -8.65 -1.32
CA TRP A 64 -9.85 -8.41 -2.65
C TRP A 64 -11.34 -8.15 -2.54
N ASP A 65 -11.79 -7.05 -3.14
CA ASP A 65 -13.20 -6.75 -3.34
C ASP A 65 -13.55 -6.90 -4.83
N ALA A 66 -14.14 -8.04 -5.18
CA ALA A 66 -14.56 -8.35 -6.54
C ALA A 66 -15.65 -7.41 -7.07
N LYS A 67 -16.52 -6.87 -6.20
CA LYS A 67 -17.64 -6.02 -6.59
C LYS A 67 -17.14 -4.65 -7.05
N HIS A 68 -16.15 -4.10 -6.36
CA HIS A 68 -15.59 -2.78 -6.66
C HIS A 68 -14.30 -2.83 -7.48
N GLY A 69 -13.75 -4.02 -7.75
CA GLY A 69 -12.50 -4.18 -8.48
C GLY A 69 -11.32 -3.49 -7.78
N ALA A 70 -11.23 -3.68 -6.46
CA ALA A 70 -10.24 -3.02 -5.61
C ALA A 70 -9.46 -4.04 -4.76
N VAL A 71 -8.14 -3.88 -4.73
CA VAL A 71 -7.22 -4.65 -3.89
C VAL A 71 -6.75 -3.76 -2.74
N ALA A 72 -6.85 -4.24 -1.50
CA ALA A 72 -6.18 -3.62 -0.36
C ALA A 72 -4.97 -4.45 0.06
N ILE A 73 -3.80 -3.81 0.14
CA ILE A 73 -2.53 -4.38 0.58
C ILE A 73 -2.17 -3.75 1.92
N ILE A 74 -2.22 -4.54 2.98
CA ILE A 74 -1.92 -4.12 4.35
C ILE A 74 -0.51 -4.59 4.70
N ARG A 75 0.42 -3.64 4.77
CA ARG A 75 1.81 -3.84 5.21
C ARG A 75 1.95 -3.47 6.69
N SER A 76 3.13 -3.62 7.28
CA SER A 76 3.38 -3.35 8.71
C SER A 76 3.01 -1.91 9.10
N TRP A 77 3.35 -0.94 8.26
CA TRP A 77 3.20 0.49 8.55
C TRP A 77 2.27 1.24 7.60
N THR A 78 1.81 0.57 6.54
CA THR A 78 1.08 1.21 5.45
C THR A 78 -0.09 0.36 5.02
N VAL A 79 -1.14 1.05 4.61
CA VAL A 79 -2.28 0.47 3.91
C VAL A 79 -2.31 1.08 2.53
N GLU A 80 -2.37 0.23 1.51
CA GLU A 80 -2.50 0.64 0.12
C GLU A 80 -3.79 0.06 -0.42
N VAL A 81 -4.62 0.88 -1.08
CA VAL A 81 -5.78 0.41 -1.83
C VAL A 81 -5.56 0.78 -3.29
N ALA A 82 -5.69 -0.19 -4.17
CA ALA A 82 -5.48 -0.05 -5.60
C ALA A 82 -6.72 -0.51 -6.36
N SER A 83 -7.04 0.19 -7.46
CA SER A 83 -8.02 -0.24 -8.46
C SER A 83 -7.44 0.04 -9.83
N ALA A 84 -7.72 -0.83 -10.80
CA ALA A 84 -7.24 -0.66 -12.16
C ALA A 84 -8.35 -0.86 -13.18
N LYS A 85 -8.19 -0.17 -14.30
CA LYS A 85 -9.05 -0.24 -15.48
C LYS A 85 -8.20 -0.60 -16.68
N ILE A 86 -8.72 -1.48 -17.53
CA ILE A 86 -8.03 -2.01 -18.70
C ILE A 86 -8.82 -1.62 -19.94
N LEU A 87 -8.12 -1.19 -20.99
CA LEU A 87 -8.64 -1.13 -22.36
C LEU A 87 -8.54 -2.54 -22.93
N SER A 88 -9.68 -3.21 -23.07
CA SER A 88 -9.71 -4.51 -23.73
C SER A 88 -9.48 -4.33 -25.24
N SER A 89 -8.63 -5.18 -25.81
CA SER A 89 -8.38 -5.25 -27.26
C SER A 89 -7.69 -4.03 -27.86
N VAL A 90 -6.58 -3.58 -27.25
CA VAL A 90 -5.71 -2.56 -27.85
C VAL A 90 -4.87 -3.20 -28.97
N PRO A 91 -5.01 -2.76 -30.24
CA PRO A 91 -4.15 -3.19 -31.33
C PRO A 91 -2.68 -2.83 -31.03
N ILE A 92 -1.77 -3.72 -31.41
CA ILE A 92 -0.34 -3.46 -31.32
C ILE A 92 -0.03 -2.22 -32.18
N GLY A 93 0.53 -1.18 -31.55
CA GLY A 93 0.91 0.06 -32.24
C GLY A 93 -0.10 1.23 -32.12
N ILE A 94 -1.19 1.09 -31.36
CA ILE A 94 -2.03 2.26 -31.05
C ILE A 94 -1.25 3.25 -30.17
N ASP A 95 -1.21 4.51 -30.59
CA ASP A 95 -0.68 5.59 -29.77
C ASP A 95 -1.67 5.89 -28.63
N LEU A 96 -1.25 5.63 -27.40
CA LEU A 96 -2.03 5.86 -26.17
C LEU A 96 -1.76 7.22 -25.54
N SER A 97 -0.93 8.06 -26.15
CA SER A 97 -0.53 9.37 -25.61
C SER A 97 -1.73 10.28 -25.37
N HIS A 98 -2.73 10.23 -26.25
CA HIS A 98 -3.96 11.00 -26.10
C HIS A 98 -4.77 10.57 -24.86
N SER A 99 -4.90 9.26 -24.60
CA SER A 99 -5.50 8.74 -23.37
C SER A 99 -4.67 9.10 -22.15
N GLY A 100 -3.35 8.92 -22.22
CA GLY A 100 -2.43 9.27 -21.15
C GLY A 100 -2.62 10.73 -20.71
N ARG A 101 -2.68 11.65 -21.66
CA ARG A 101 -2.89 13.08 -21.37
C ARG A 101 -4.23 13.35 -20.68
N LYS A 102 -5.35 12.80 -21.20
CA LYS A 102 -6.68 13.01 -20.58
C LYS A 102 -6.77 12.41 -19.19
N VAL A 103 -6.24 11.19 -19.00
CA VAL A 103 -6.22 10.51 -17.71
C VAL A 103 -5.36 11.28 -16.71
N LEU A 104 -4.14 11.69 -17.11
CA LEU A 104 -3.24 12.47 -16.26
C LEU A 104 -3.87 13.80 -15.84
N GLN A 105 -4.51 14.53 -16.75
CA GLN A 105 -5.20 15.78 -16.44
C GLN A 105 -6.34 15.57 -15.43
N SER A 106 -7.17 14.54 -15.64
CA SER A 106 -8.31 14.25 -14.76
C SER A 106 -7.86 13.82 -13.36
N MET A 107 -6.80 13.00 -13.30
CA MET A 107 -6.26 12.51 -12.03
C MET A 107 -5.43 13.56 -11.30
N TYR A 108 -4.76 14.46 -12.02
CA TYR A 108 -3.96 15.54 -11.44
C TYR A 108 -4.82 16.43 -10.52
N THR A 109 -5.96 16.93 -11.01
CA THR A 109 -6.90 17.72 -10.19
C THR A 109 -7.32 16.96 -8.94
N ARG A 110 -7.61 15.66 -9.09
CA ARG A 110 -8.03 14.80 -7.98
C ARG A 110 -6.91 14.54 -6.96
N PHE A 111 -5.65 14.54 -7.39
CA PHE A 111 -4.49 14.33 -6.53
C PHE A 111 -4.04 15.60 -5.80
N LEU A 112 -4.41 16.78 -6.29
CA LEU A 112 -4.25 18.03 -5.53
C LEU A 112 -5.12 18.04 -4.26
N ASP A 113 -6.38 17.59 -4.37
CA ASP A 113 -7.34 17.64 -3.25
C ASP A 113 -7.15 16.51 -2.22
N LYS A 114 -6.57 15.38 -2.64
CA LYS A 114 -6.45 14.18 -1.81
C LYS A 114 -5.01 13.67 -1.85
N PRO A 115 -4.33 13.52 -0.69
CA PRO A 115 -2.94 13.05 -0.65
C PRO A 115 -2.82 11.53 -0.90
N GLY A 116 -1.57 11.07 -1.05
CA GLY A 116 -1.22 9.65 -1.13
C GLY A 116 -1.66 8.95 -2.41
N GLY A 117 -2.03 9.70 -3.45
CA GLY A 117 -2.41 9.18 -4.76
C GLY A 117 -1.21 8.87 -5.65
N THR A 118 -1.28 7.77 -6.38
CA THR A 118 -0.36 7.44 -7.47
C THR A 118 -1.16 6.91 -8.64
N LEU A 119 -0.81 7.33 -9.84
CA LEU A 119 -1.31 6.76 -11.08
C LEU A 119 -0.16 6.00 -11.74
N VAL A 120 -0.43 4.77 -12.16
CA VAL A 120 0.52 3.90 -12.83
C VAL A 120 -0.08 3.49 -14.16
N PHE A 121 0.58 3.80 -15.26
CA PHE A 121 0.28 3.20 -16.55
C PHE A 121 0.98 1.85 -16.64
N PHE A 122 0.27 0.81 -17.09
CA PHE A 122 0.85 -0.52 -17.22
C PHE A 122 0.46 -1.18 -18.54
N ILE A 123 1.38 -2.01 -19.04
CA ILE A 123 1.17 -2.89 -20.19
C ILE A 123 1.58 -4.28 -19.73
N THR A 124 0.65 -5.22 -19.78
CA THR A 124 0.89 -6.63 -19.48
C THR A 124 0.81 -7.41 -20.79
N ARG A 125 1.96 -7.88 -21.26
CA ARG A 125 2.08 -8.78 -22.41
C ARG A 125 2.30 -10.21 -21.90
N PRO A 126 1.26 -11.04 -21.81
CA PRO A 126 1.41 -12.44 -21.47
C PRO A 126 2.26 -13.18 -22.52
N ILE A 127 3.00 -14.21 -22.09
CA ILE A 127 3.73 -15.11 -22.98
C ILE A 127 2.71 -16.12 -23.54
N GLY A 128 2.42 -16.06 -24.85
CA GLY A 128 1.45 -16.92 -25.54
C GLY A 128 0.34 -16.15 -26.26
N ASP A 129 -0.70 -16.85 -26.72
CA ASP A 129 -1.82 -16.30 -27.54
C ASP A 129 -2.86 -15.48 -26.74
N GLN A 130 -2.46 -14.91 -25.61
CA GLN A 130 -3.34 -14.05 -24.82
C GLN A 130 -3.25 -12.59 -25.29
N SER A 131 -4.38 -11.88 -25.28
CA SER A 131 -4.43 -10.47 -25.66
C SER A 131 -3.58 -9.60 -24.73
N THR A 132 -2.78 -8.69 -25.30
CA THR A 132 -2.06 -7.68 -24.51
C THR A 132 -3.06 -6.81 -23.74
N ARG A 133 -2.83 -6.66 -22.43
CA ARG A 133 -3.66 -5.83 -21.55
C ARG A 133 -2.97 -4.51 -21.32
N VAL A 134 -3.66 -3.41 -21.59
CA VAL A 134 -3.17 -2.05 -21.39
C VAL A 134 -4.12 -1.34 -20.45
N GLY A 135 -3.59 -0.69 -19.43
CA GLY A 135 -4.45 -0.05 -18.45
C GLY A 135 -3.76 1.00 -17.62
N TYR A 136 -4.56 1.54 -16.72
CA TYR A 136 -4.12 2.45 -15.69
C TYR A 136 -4.55 1.89 -14.34
N LEU A 137 -3.65 1.99 -13.37
CA LEU A 137 -3.86 1.63 -11.98
C LEU A 137 -3.80 2.91 -11.16
N VAL A 138 -4.84 3.14 -10.36
CA VAL A 138 -4.82 4.17 -9.32
C VAL A 138 -4.60 3.50 -7.98
N ARG A 139 -3.66 4.06 -7.20
CA ARG A 139 -3.34 3.61 -5.85
C ARG A 139 -3.47 4.76 -4.88
N ARG A 140 -3.99 4.47 -3.70
CA ARG A 140 -4.02 5.35 -2.53
C ARG A 140 -3.29 4.69 -1.39
N ARG A 141 -2.31 5.39 -0.80
CA ARG A 141 -1.55 4.94 0.36
C ARG A 141 -1.85 5.78 1.58
N GLY A 142 -2.03 5.13 2.71
CA GLY A 142 -2.15 5.74 4.04
C GLY A 142 -1.24 5.05 5.05
N LEU A 143 -1.00 5.72 6.18
CA LEU A 143 -0.33 5.12 7.33
C LEU A 143 -1.27 4.12 8.01
N ARG A 144 -0.71 2.99 8.42
CA ARG A 144 -1.41 1.98 9.21
C ARG A 144 -1.34 2.39 10.68
N LEU A 145 -2.34 3.15 11.12
CA LEU A 145 -2.59 3.40 12.54
C LEU A 145 -3.26 2.17 13.17
N TRP A 146 -3.52 2.18 14.49
CA TRP A 146 -4.13 1.06 15.21
C TRP A 146 -5.48 0.58 14.62
N ASN A 147 -6.23 1.45 13.93
CA ASN A 147 -7.45 1.08 13.22
C ASN A 147 -7.21 0.83 11.72
N SER A 148 -6.54 -0.28 11.40
CA SER A 148 -6.20 -0.61 10.00
C SER A 148 -7.42 -0.83 9.12
N LEU A 149 -8.51 -1.40 9.64
CA LEU A 149 -9.73 -1.66 8.86
C LEU A 149 -10.47 -0.36 8.53
N GLY A 150 -10.63 0.55 9.50
CA GLY A 150 -11.24 1.85 9.22
C GLY A 150 -10.44 2.67 8.21
N GLN A 151 -9.10 2.54 8.21
CA GLN A 151 -8.26 3.18 7.19
C GLN A 151 -8.46 2.54 5.80
N VAL A 152 -8.60 1.22 5.71
CA VAL A 152 -8.95 0.53 4.45
C VAL A 152 -10.28 1.04 3.92
N ASP A 153 -11.32 1.13 4.75
CA ASP A 153 -12.65 1.59 4.33
C ASP A 153 -12.62 3.04 3.81
N ASN A 154 -11.89 3.92 4.50
CA ASN A 154 -11.72 5.30 4.07
C ASN A 154 -10.99 5.39 2.72
N LEU A 155 -9.90 4.63 2.56
CA LEU A 155 -9.16 4.58 1.29
C LEU A 155 -9.99 3.94 0.18
N ALA A 156 -10.82 2.93 0.48
CA ALA A 156 -11.70 2.28 -0.47
C ALA A 156 -12.77 3.24 -1.01
N LYS A 157 -13.37 4.07 -0.16
CA LYS A 157 -14.31 5.13 -0.59
C LYS A 157 -13.65 6.12 -1.56
N ILE A 158 -12.42 6.53 -1.29
CA ILE A 158 -11.66 7.44 -2.16
C ILE A 158 -11.34 6.75 -3.48
N ILE A 159 -10.84 5.51 -3.42
CA ILE A 159 -10.49 4.71 -4.60
C ILE A 159 -11.70 4.43 -5.48
N SER A 160 -12.88 4.19 -4.92
CA SER A 160 -14.10 4.00 -5.72
C SER A 160 -14.38 5.22 -6.60
N ALA A 161 -14.26 6.44 -6.04
CA ALA A 161 -14.45 7.66 -6.82
C ALA A 161 -13.33 7.86 -7.86
N ASP A 162 -12.08 7.59 -7.49
CA ASP A 162 -10.94 7.70 -8.40
C ASP A 162 -11.05 6.69 -9.57
N SER A 163 -11.53 5.48 -9.29
CA SER A 163 -11.78 4.42 -10.27
C SER A 163 -12.86 4.82 -11.28
N MET A 164 -13.93 5.51 -10.82
CA MET A 164 -14.95 6.06 -11.72
C MET A 164 -14.42 7.19 -12.60
N ILE A 165 -13.59 8.08 -12.05
CA ILE A 165 -12.93 9.14 -12.83
C ILE A 165 -12.04 8.51 -13.90
N LEU A 166 -11.23 7.52 -13.51
CA LEU A 166 -10.34 6.81 -14.40
C LEU A 166 -11.08 6.18 -15.59
N GLU A 167 -12.15 5.44 -15.31
CA GLU A 167 -12.99 4.82 -16.34
C GLU A 167 -13.58 5.86 -17.30
N ARG A 168 -14.12 6.97 -16.78
CA ARG A 168 -14.69 8.05 -17.59
C ARG A 168 -13.63 8.69 -18.49
N SER A 169 -12.45 8.98 -17.95
CA SER A 169 -11.35 9.60 -18.71
C SER A 169 -10.83 8.67 -19.81
N MET A 170 -10.75 7.37 -19.54
CA MET A 170 -10.37 6.36 -20.53
C MET A 170 -11.40 6.24 -21.65
N ARG A 171 -12.69 6.16 -21.32
CA ARG A 171 -13.79 6.13 -22.33
C ARG A 171 -13.84 7.42 -23.15
N ALA A 172 -13.58 8.57 -22.53
CA ALA A 172 -13.53 9.84 -23.25
C ALA A 172 -12.32 9.96 -24.20
N ALA A 173 -11.27 9.15 -24.00
CA ALA A 173 -10.13 9.09 -24.89
C ALA A 173 -10.35 8.11 -26.06
N TYR A 174 -10.92 6.94 -25.79
CA TYR A 174 -11.29 5.94 -26.81
C TYR A 174 -12.73 5.45 -26.59
N PRO A 175 -13.73 6.12 -27.17
CA PRO A 175 -15.14 5.77 -26.96
C PRO A 175 -15.52 4.39 -27.51
N HIS A 176 -14.75 3.90 -28.49
CA HIS A 176 -15.00 2.64 -29.19
C HIS A 176 -14.31 1.44 -28.54
N LEU A 177 -13.36 1.66 -27.61
CA LEU A 177 -12.69 0.58 -26.90
C LEU A 177 -13.41 0.26 -25.59
N PRO A 178 -13.70 -1.02 -25.30
CA PRO A 178 -14.31 -1.36 -24.03
C PRO A 178 -13.31 -1.12 -22.90
N VAL A 179 -13.79 -0.45 -21.84
CA VAL A 179 -13.06 -0.27 -20.58
C VAL A 179 -13.63 -1.23 -19.57
N VAL A 180 -12.80 -2.15 -19.09
CA VAL A 180 -13.17 -3.22 -18.15
C VAL A 180 -12.39 -3.09 -16.84
N ASN A 181 -12.97 -3.61 -15.76
CA ASN A 181 -12.28 -3.72 -14.47
C ASN A 181 -11.13 -4.73 -14.59
N ALA A 182 -9.98 -4.36 -14.06
CA ALA A 182 -8.86 -5.28 -13.94
C ALA A 182 -9.19 -6.39 -12.94
N SER A 183 -8.72 -7.61 -13.25
CA SER A 183 -8.82 -8.72 -12.31
C SER A 183 -7.82 -8.55 -11.15
N PHE A 184 -8.00 -9.36 -10.09
CA PHE A 184 -7.04 -9.44 -8.99
C PHE A 184 -5.61 -9.68 -9.51
N ALA A 185 -5.46 -10.65 -10.42
CA ALA A 185 -4.18 -11.00 -11.00
C ALA A 185 -3.54 -9.82 -11.75
N ASP A 186 -4.32 -9.09 -12.55
CA ASP A 186 -3.81 -7.91 -13.28
C ASP A 186 -3.30 -6.82 -12.32
N ILE A 187 -4.04 -6.57 -11.23
CA ILE A 187 -3.67 -5.56 -10.22
C ILE A 187 -2.42 -5.98 -9.46
N ILE A 188 -2.31 -7.24 -9.05
CA ILE A 188 -1.13 -7.74 -8.35
C ILE A 188 0.10 -7.74 -9.27
N THR A 189 -0.02 -8.25 -10.49
CA THR A 189 1.10 -8.28 -11.45
C THR A 189 1.59 -6.87 -11.78
N SER A 190 0.68 -5.90 -11.97
CA SER A 190 1.06 -4.50 -12.20
C SER A 190 1.66 -3.83 -10.97
N THR A 191 1.24 -4.21 -9.76
CA THR A 191 1.79 -3.67 -8.50
C THR A 191 3.14 -4.30 -8.13
N ALA A 192 3.37 -5.58 -8.47
CA ALA A 192 4.58 -6.33 -8.19
C ALA A 192 5.69 -6.12 -9.24
N GLY A 193 5.44 -5.33 -10.29
CA GLY A 193 6.41 -5.08 -11.35
C GLY A 193 6.57 -6.23 -12.34
N GLY A 194 5.53 -7.05 -12.54
CA GLY A 194 5.52 -8.13 -13.53
C GLY A 194 6.07 -9.47 -13.05
N LEU A 195 6.53 -9.57 -11.80
CA LEU A 195 6.84 -10.86 -11.18
C LEU A 195 5.53 -11.48 -10.67
N GLU A 196 5.13 -12.61 -11.25
CA GLU A 196 4.12 -13.48 -10.66
C GLU A 196 4.66 -13.95 -9.31
N THR A 197 4.31 -13.25 -8.24
CA THR A 197 4.42 -13.83 -6.92
C THR A 197 3.29 -14.85 -6.82
N HIS A 198 3.64 -16.13 -6.75
CA HIS A 198 2.71 -17.17 -6.34
C HIS A 198 2.21 -16.85 -4.92
N VAL A 199 1.19 -16.01 -4.83
CA VAL A 199 0.39 -15.86 -3.62
C VAL A 199 -0.49 -17.09 -3.61
N ALA A 200 -0.11 -18.08 -2.81
CA ALA A 200 -0.94 -19.25 -2.55
C ALA A 200 -2.32 -18.76 -2.10
N VAL A 201 -3.34 -19.10 -2.88
CA VAL A 201 -4.77 -18.92 -2.57
C VAL A 201 -5.15 -19.91 -1.47
#